data_AF-A0A2E1LVQ9-F1
#
_entry.id   AF-A0A2E1LVQ9-F1
#
_cell.length_a   1.000
_cell.length_b   1.000
_cell.length_c   1.000
_cell.angle_alpha   90.00
_cell.angle_beta   90.00
_cell.angle_gamma   90.00
#
_symmetry.space_group_name_H-M   'P 1'
#
loop_
_entity.id
_entity.type
_entity.pdbx_description
1 polymer ?
#
loop_
_entity_poly.entity_id
_entity_poly.type
_entity_poly.pdbx_seq_one_letter_code
_entity_poly.pdbx_strand_id
1 'polypeptide(L)'
;MVRTGFVFALAMVGVWAIQAQTLPCSCADGSGDEVVTNTDFISQVLTYGWGDSIPSDSGVEPGMCDLDGDGTRNVHDFVLVTSLQNQYCQEQGGEEVLTLTDTIPSTFQGWVLELVEDHTAGLGDLPAGAKTYRLFADFAALSGSELRMVGLWGDEHAPWFIDAPGGLYVSAFSAANEDALPSQELINPLFFSALPQVEFSSFWTVGDMWEGPATVETPYTLTRMAPGQRLAFEAGEWSSASASGSGMLAVAASIWNDRVVVDGLHVMGQFTVLDGQDLSGQAGMALVSTDGAHGNVMGFMVVPAEPFDMSNLEVLGCTDETAINFDMEATYSDGSCVACDAGDLDCDGVIGVSDLLGLLADFGCASDCGASDLDQDGSVNVADILGLLSLFVG
;
A
#
# COMPACT_ATOMS: atom_id res chain seq x y z
N MET A 1 2.86 -18.43 -58.68
CA MET A 1 4.12 -18.03 -58.03
C MET A 1 3.94 -18.19 -56.54
N VAL A 2 4.71 -19.10 -55.94
CA VAL A 2 4.72 -19.42 -54.51
C VAL A 2 5.68 -18.47 -53.79
N ARG A 3 5.28 -17.94 -52.62
CA ARG A 3 6.06 -17.41 -51.47
C ARG A 3 5.08 -16.55 -50.63
N THR A 4 4.95 -16.62 -49.31
CA THR A 4 5.75 -17.24 -48.24
C THR A 4 4.86 -17.23 -46.99
N GLY A 5 4.61 -18.40 -46.38
CA GLY A 5 4.07 -18.50 -45.02
C GLY A 5 5.23 -18.71 -44.06
N PHE A 6 5.36 -17.83 -43.06
CA PHE A 6 6.30 -17.99 -41.95
C PHE A 6 5.79 -19.11 -41.03
N VAL A 7 6.63 -20.12 -40.82
CA VAL A 7 6.42 -21.19 -39.83
C VAL A 7 7.00 -20.68 -38.51
N PHE A 8 6.16 -20.61 -37.48
CA PHE A 8 6.57 -20.48 -36.09
C PHE A 8 7.43 -21.69 -35.71
N ALA A 9 8.72 -21.46 -35.43
CA ALA A 9 9.59 -22.47 -34.85
C ALA A 9 9.52 -22.33 -33.32
N LEU A 10 8.93 -23.35 -32.70
CA LEU A 10 8.92 -23.59 -31.27
C LEU A 10 10.38 -23.81 -30.81
N ALA A 11 10.99 -22.82 -30.17
CA ALA A 11 12.28 -22.98 -29.51
C ALA A 11 12.04 -23.57 -28.11
N MET A 12 12.58 -24.77 -27.89
CA MET A 12 12.64 -25.38 -26.56
C MET A 12 13.39 -24.45 -25.62
N VAL A 13 12.71 -23.97 -24.59
CA VAL A 13 13.35 -23.27 -23.46
C VAL A 13 14.10 -24.31 -22.65
N GLY A 14 15.41 -24.34 -22.81
CA GLY A 14 16.30 -25.04 -21.89
C GLY A 14 16.16 -24.43 -20.50
N VAL A 15 16.18 -25.29 -19.49
CA VAL A 15 16.28 -24.89 -18.08
C VAL A 15 17.63 -24.22 -17.88
N TRP A 16 17.68 -22.91 -18.07
CA TRP A 16 18.77 -22.09 -17.54
C TRP A 16 18.50 -21.97 -16.05
N ALA A 17 19.40 -22.50 -15.23
CA ALA A 17 19.48 -22.10 -13.85
C ALA A 17 19.69 -20.58 -13.87
N ILE A 18 18.69 -19.82 -13.42
CA ILE A 18 18.82 -18.39 -13.22
C ILE A 18 19.84 -18.25 -12.09
N GLN A 19 21.07 -17.86 -12.41
CA GLN A 19 21.99 -17.41 -11.37
C GLN A 19 21.41 -16.10 -10.84
N ALA A 20 21.21 -16.02 -9.53
CA ALA A 20 20.80 -14.79 -8.87
C ALA A 20 21.77 -13.67 -9.25
N GLN A 21 21.23 -12.50 -9.58
CA GLN A 21 22.05 -11.36 -9.99
C GLN A 21 22.80 -10.84 -8.76
N THR A 22 24.11 -10.65 -8.89
CA THR A 22 24.96 -10.15 -7.81
C THR A 22 25.51 -8.77 -8.15
N LEU A 23 25.61 -7.89 -7.16
CA LEU A 23 26.29 -6.59 -7.27
C LEU A 23 27.54 -6.55 -6.36
N PRO A 24 28.55 -5.71 -6.67
CA PRO A 24 29.65 -5.45 -5.75
C PRO A 24 29.14 -4.93 -4.40
N CYS A 25 29.62 -5.47 -3.28
CA CYS A 25 29.22 -5.05 -1.93
C CYS A 25 29.37 -3.52 -1.73
N SER A 26 30.48 -2.95 -2.23
CA SER A 26 30.78 -1.52 -2.16
C SER A 26 29.76 -0.61 -2.87
N CYS A 27 28.84 -1.18 -3.67
CA CYS A 27 27.78 -0.41 -4.31
C CYS A 27 26.64 -0.06 -3.36
N ALA A 28 26.44 -0.82 -2.28
CA ALA A 28 25.38 -0.57 -1.30
C ALA A 28 25.93 -0.35 0.12
N ASP A 29 27.04 -1.01 0.48
CA ASP A 29 27.76 -0.77 1.75
C ASP A 29 28.64 0.49 1.63
N GLY A 30 28.03 1.64 1.93
CA GLY A 30 28.71 2.93 1.92
C GLY A 30 29.55 3.18 3.18
N SER A 31 29.26 2.48 4.27
CA SER A 31 29.98 2.58 5.54
C SER A 31 31.27 1.75 5.56
N GLY A 32 31.34 0.71 4.73
CA GLY A 32 32.45 -0.23 4.63
C GLY A 32 32.54 -1.17 5.82
N ASP A 33 31.41 -1.51 6.45
CA ASP A 33 31.33 -2.41 7.61
C ASP A 33 30.92 -3.86 7.25
N GLU A 34 30.86 -4.17 5.95
CA GLU A 34 30.51 -5.46 5.33
C GLU A 34 29.03 -5.88 5.53
N VAL A 35 28.18 -4.95 5.99
CA VAL A 35 26.74 -5.18 6.24
C VAL A 35 25.91 -4.03 5.70
N VAL A 36 24.87 -4.31 4.90
CA VAL A 36 23.96 -3.27 4.45
C VAL A 36 22.94 -2.97 5.54
N THR A 37 23.10 -1.85 6.23
CA THR A 37 22.22 -1.42 7.33
C THR A 37 21.63 -0.03 7.10
N ASN A 38 20.88 0.48 8.07
CA ASN A 38 20.37 1.85 8.06
C ASN A 38 21.48 2.91 7.99
N THR A 39 22.71 2.57 8.37
CA THR A 39 23.86 3.49 8.31
C THR A 39 24.24 3.80 6.86
N ASP A 40 24.21 2.80 6.00
CA ASP A 40 24.43 2.93 4.55
C ASP A 40 23.24 3.55 3.85
N PHE A 41 22.04 3.29 4.38
CA PHE A 41 20.79 3.75 3.82
C PHE A 41 20.57 5.26 3.99
N ILE A 42 20.93 5.82 5.15
CA ILE A 42 20.70 7.23 5.46
C ILE A 42 21.50 8.15 4.53
N SER A 43 22.75 7.82 4.20
CA SER A 43 23.53 8.62 3.24
C SER A 43 22.87 8.65 1.87
N GLN A 44 22.38 7.51 1.40
CA GLN A 44 21.67 7.41 0.13
C GLN A 44 20.35 8.17 0.13
N VAL A 45 19.56 8.13 1.21
CA VAL A 45 18.35 8.96 1.35
C VAL A 45 18.69 10.45 1.26
N LEU A 46 19.77 10.88 1.91
CA LEU A 46 20.18 12.28 1.91
C LEU A 46 20.69 12.76 0.55
N THR A 47 21.09 11.85 -0.34
CA THR A 47 21.63 12.19 -1.67
C THR A 47 20.63 11.94 -2.81
N TYR A 48 19.98 10.79 -2.86
CA TYR A 48 19.04 10.37 -3.92
C TYR A 48 17.58 10.47 -3.55
N GLY A 49 17.28 10.45 -2.25
CA GLY A 49 15.90 10.56 -1.80
C GLY A 49 15.25 11.87 -2.27
N TRP A 50 16.04 12.91 -2.57
CA TRP A 50 15.54 14.25 -2.85
C TRP A 50 16.51 15.04 -3.75
N GLY A 51 16.29 15.07 -5.07
CA GLY A 51 17.07 15.92 -5.98
C GLY A 51 17.28 15.36 -7.38
N ASP A 52 18.03 16.12 -8.18
CA ASP A 52 18.31 15.81 -9.59
C ASP A 52 19.02 14.46 -9.74
N SER A 53 18.68 13.72 -10.79
CA SER A 53 19.41 12.52 -11.22
C SER A 53 20.89 12.84 -11.43
N ILE A 54 21.76 12.04 -10.81
CA ILE A 54 23.21 12.27 -10.83
C ILE A 54 23.85 11.40 -11.93
N PRO A 55 24.60 11.95 -12.90
CA PRO A 55 25.29 11.14 -13.90
C PRO A 55 26.24 10.10 -13.27
N SER A 56 26.17 8.85 -13.73
CA SER A 56 26.97 7.72 -13.21
C SER A 56 28.49 7.94 -13.32
N ASP A 57 28.94 8.80 -14.24
CA ASP A 57 30.35 9.14 -14.46
C ASP A 57 30.90 10.22 -13.51
N SER A 58 30.05 10.92 -12.77
CA SER A 58 30.47 11.74 -11.65
C SER A 58 30.93 10.81 -10.52
N GLY A 59 32.16 10.99 -10.03
CA GLY A 59 32.92 10.02 -9.24
C GLY A 59 32.10 9.13 -8.30
N VAL A 60 32.36 7.82 -8.34
CA VAL A 60 31.66 6.81 -7.55
C VAL A 60 32.05 6.95 -6.08
N GLU A 61 31.16 7.51 -5.26
CA GLU A 61 31.29 7.39 -3.81
C GLU A 61 30.87 5.96 -3.38
N PRO A 62 31.46 5.38 -2.32
CA PRO A 62 30.99 4.10 -1.79
C PRO A 62 29.49 4.14 -1.47
N GLY A 63 28.76 3.07 -1.79
CA GLY A 63 27.31 2.99 -1.55
C GLY A 63 26.43 3.72 -2.58
N MET A 64 27.00 4.19 -3.69
CA MET A 64 26.36 5.14 -4.62
C MET A 64 26.49 4.66 -6.08
N CYS A 65 26.00 3.45 -6.36
CA CYS A 65 26.03 2.86 -7.71
C CYS A 65 24.74 3.11 -8.49
N ASP A 66 24.89 3.14 -9.81
CA ASP A 66 23.80 3.02 -10.79
C ASP A 66 23.48 1.52 -10.91
N LEU A 67 22.43 1.10 -10.23
CA LEU A 67 22.03 -0.30 -10.06
C LEU A 67 21.11 -0.78 -11.17
N ASP A 68 20.28 0.10 -11.73
CA ASP A 68 19.42 -0.25 -12.87
C ASP A 68 20.14 -0.11 -14.23
N GLY A 69 21.30 0.55 -14.25
CA GLY A 69 22.15 0.72 -15.41
C GLY A 69 21.64 1.78 -16.39
N ASP A 70 20.79 2.70 -15.97
CA ASP A 70 20.20 3.73 -16.82
C ASP A 70 21.16 4.89 -17.14
N GLY A 71 22.34 4.89 -16.51
CA GLY A 71 23.39 5.89 -16.68
C GLY A 71 23.30 7.05 -15.69
N THR A 72 22.28 7.07 -14.84
CA THR A 72 22.07 8.04 -13.78
C THR A 72 21.96 7.33 -12.44
N ARG A 73 22.04 8.11 -11.37
CA ARG A 73 21.78 7.66 -10.01
C ARG A 73 20.65 8.48 -9.47
N ASN A 74 19.51 7.83 -9.26
CA ASN A 74 18.25 8.47 -9.00
C ASN A 74 17.39 7.62 -8.03
N VAL A 75 16.09 7.91 -7.97
CA VAL A 75 15.15 7.23 -7.08
C VAL A 75 15.04 5.72 -7.36
N HIS A 76 15.21 5.28 -8.61
CA HIS A 76 15.11 3.87 -9.02
C HIS A 76 16.24 3.03 -8.44
N ASP A 77 17.47 3.55 -8.41
CA ASP A 77 18.61 2.89 -7.74
C ASP A 77 18.38 2.78 -6.25
N PHE A 78 17.87 3.86 -5.65
CA PHE A 78 17.56 3.89 -4.23
C PHE A 78 16.48 2.85 -3.88
N VAL A 79 15.42 2.78 -4.69
CA VAL A 79 14.36 1.77 -4.62
C VAL A 79 14.97 0.36 -4.66
N LEU A 80 15.93 0.07 -5.54
CA LEU A 80 16.62 -1.22 -5.56
C LEU A 80 17.46 -1.49 -4.31
N VAL A 81 18.21 -0.50 -3.81
CA VAL A 81 19.00 -0.63 -2.57
C VAL A 81 18.11 -0.95 -1.37
N THR A 82 16.90 -0.41 -1.31
CA THR A 82 15.99 -0.69 -0.18
C THR A 82 15.75 -2.19 0.02
N SER A 83 15.72 -2.97 -1.06
CA SER A 83 15.53 -4.43 -1.03
C SER A 83 16.73 -5.21 -0.47
N LEU A 84 17.88 -4.55 -0.28
CA LEU A 84 19.14 -5.13 0.19
C LEU A 84 19.37 -4.91 1.70
N GLN A 85 18.49 -4.18 2.38
CA GLN A 85 18.62 -3.95 3.82
C GLN A 85 18.73 -5.26 4.59
N ASN A 86 19.67 -5.32 5.55
CA ASN A 86 20.01 -6.48 6.37
C ASN A 86 20.68 -7.65 5.63
N GLN A 87 21.17 -7.45 4.40
CA GLN A 87 22.06 -8.41 3.76
C GLN A 87 23.51 -8.27 4.25
N TYR A 88 24.20 -9.40 4.35
CA TYR A 88 25.63 -9.48 4.61
C TYR A 88 26.38 -9.68 3.30
N CYS A 89 27.50 -9.00 3.14
CA CYS A 89 28.37 -9.20 1.98
C CYS A 89 28.95 -10.62 1.99
N GLN A 90 28.89 -11.29 0.84
CA GLN A 90 29.33 -12.66 0.65
C GLN A 90 30.60 -12.68 -0.20
N GLU A 91 31.60 -13.47 0.18
CA GLU A 91 32.79 -13.66 -0.65
C GLU A 91 32.48 -14.62 -1.80
N GLN A 92 32.60 -14.13 -3.04
CA GLN A 92 32.42 -14.93 -4.24
C GLN A 92 33.52 -14.61 -5.25
N GLY A 93 34.38 -15.60 -5.52
CA GLY A 93 35.44 -15.45 -6.54
C GLY A 93 36.56 -14.47 -6.17
N GLY A 94 36.73 -14.14 -4.88
CA GLY A 94 37.70 -13.18 -4.38
C GLY A 94 37.20 -11.72 -4.39
N GLU A 95 35.91 -11.52 -4.64
CA GLU A 95 35.21 -10.24 -4.51
C GLU A 95 34.07 -10.38 -3.50
N GLU A 96 33.73 -9.29 -2.81
CA GLU A 96 32.56 -9.22 -1.94
C GLU A 96 31.34 -8.78 -2.73
N VAL A 97 30.26 -9.55 -2.63
CA VAL A 97 29.04 -9.33 -3.40
C VAL A 97 27.78 -9.38 -2.54
N LEU A 98 26.74 -8.70 -2.99
CA LEU A 98 25.37 -8.81 -2.50
C LEU A 98 24.50 -9.47 -3.55
N THR A 99 23.43 -10.13 -3.12
CA THR A 99 22.48 -10.77 -4.03
C THR A 99 21.27 -9.87 -4.20
N LEU A 100 20.99 -9.44 -5.42
CA LEU A 100 19.78 -8.67 -5.71
C LEU A 100 18.55 -9.53 -5.43
N THR A 101 17.57 -8.92 -4.78
CA THR A 101 16.24 -9.49 -4.63
C THR A 101 15.57 -9.54 -6.00
N ASP A 102 15.02 -10.70 -6.37
CA ASP A 102 14.31 -10.86 -7.63
C ASP A 102 13.07 -9.95 -7.68
N THR A 103 12.84 -9.30 -8.83
CA THR A 103 11.63 -8.51 -9.03
C THR A 103 10.44 -9.41 -9.31
N ILE A 104 9.31 -9.10 -8.67
CA ILE A 104 8.04 -9.82 -8.85
C ILE A 104 7.00 -8.92 -9.54
N PRO A 105 6.06 -9.50 -10.32
CA PRO A 105 4.98 -8.72 -10.93
C PRO A 105 4.14 -8.00 -9.87
N SER A 106 3.71 -6.77 -10.19
CA SER A 106 2.82 -6.00 -9.33
C SER A 106 1.47 -6.70 -9.14
N THR A 107 0.98 -6.72 -7.90
CA THR A 107 -0.40 -7.09 -7.57
C THR A 107 -1.29 -5.88 -7.29
N PHE A 108 -0.80 -4.67 -7.52
CA PHE A 108 -1.56 -3.43 -7.34
C PHE A 108 -2.80 -3.43 -8.24
N GLN A 109 -3.97 -3.25 -7.63
CA GLN A 109 -5.27 -3.25 -8.31
C GLN A 109 -5.76 -1.82 -8.56
N GLY A 110 -5.34 -0.86 -7.75
CA GLY A 110 -5.67 0.55 -7.92
C GLY A 110 -5.68 1.32 -6.60
N TRP A 111 -5.82 2.64 -6.73
CA TRP A 111 -6.13 3.51 -5.60
C TRP A 111 -7.61 3.42 -5.26
N VAL A 112 -7.91 3.45 -3.96
CA VAL A 112 -9.27 3.51 -3.42
C VAL A 112 -9.38 4.79 -2.62
N LEU A 113 -10.32 5.67 -2.97
CA LEU A 113 -10.52 6.95 -2.31
C LEU A 113 -11.92 7.00 -1.68
N GLU A 114 -11.96 7.12 -0.36
CA GLU A 114 -13.20 7.16 0.42
C GLU A 114 -13.45 8.59 0.96
N LEU A 115 -14.71 9.03 0.97
CA LEU A 115 -15.15 10.18 1.75
C LEU A 115 -15.46 9.74 3.19
N VAL A 116 -14.58 10.09 4.14
CA VAL A 116 -14.70 9.72 5.56
C VAL A 116 -15.70 10.62 6.29
N GLU A 117 -15.65 11.93 6.06
CA GLU A 117 -16.51 12.88 6.78
C GLU A 117 -16.82 14.12 5.93
N ASP A 118 -18.10 14.53 5.94
CA ASP A 118 -18.57 15.81 5.39
C ASP A 118 -18.86 16.79 6.54
N HIS A 119 -17.93 17.73 6.77
CA HIS A 119 -17.99 18.69 7.87
C HIS A 119 -18.98 19.82 7.59
N THR A 120 -20.25 19.50 7.32
CA THR A 120 -21.30 20.44 6.91
C THR A 120 -21.49 21.63 7.86
N ALA A 121 -21.27 21.45 9.15
CA ALA A 121 -21.36 22.49 10.18
C ALA A 121 -19.99 23.03 10.65
N GLY A 122 -18.89 22.46 10.14
CA GLY A 122 -17.53 22.66 10.65
C GLY A 122 -17.29 21.97 11.99
N LEU A 123 -16.02 21.89 12.39
CA LEU A 123 -15.60 21.22 13.62
C LEU A 123 -14.33 21.86 14.18
N GLY A 124 -14.45 22.60 15.29
CA GLY A 124 -13.31 23.31 15.87
C GLY A 124 -12.73 24.34 14.89
N ASP A 125 -11.51 24.08 14.41
CA ASP A 125 -10.83 24.92 13.42
C ASP A 125 -11.13 24.50 11.96
N LEU A 126 -11.86 23.40 11.75
CA LEU A 126 -12.34 23.00 10.43
C LEU A 126 -13.53 23.87 10.02
N PRO A 127 -13.48 24.53 8.85
CA PRO A 127 -14.59 25.33 8.35
C PRO A 127 -15.76 24.43 7.93
N ALA A 128 -16.96 25.02 7.94
CA ALA A 128 -18.15 24.36 7.41
C ALA A 128 -17.99 24.10 5.90
N GLY A 129 -18.27 22.86 5.49
CA GLY A 129 -18.11 22.40 4.10
C GLY A 129 -16.76 21.75 3.79
N ALA A 130 -15.84 21.68 4.75
CA ALA A 130 -14.63 20.89 4.61
C ALA A 130 -14.96 19.39 4.44
N LYS A 131 -14.12 18.65 3.72
CA LYS A 131 -14.29 17.21 3.50
C LYS A 131 -13.03 16.45 3.84
N THR A 132 -13.17 15.34 4.55
CA THR A 132 -12.06 14.43 4.84
C THR A 132 -12.15 13.22 3.95
N TYR A 133 -11.07 12.95 3.21
CA TYR A 133 -10.90 11.77 2.39
C TYR A 133 -9.82 10.86 2.95
N ARG A 134 -9.96 9.56 2.73
CA ARG A 134 -8.92 8.56 3.03
C ARG A 134 -8.53 7.85 1.75
N LEU A 135 -7.22 7.81 1.52
CA LEU A 135 -6.61 7.17 0.37
C LEU A 135 -6.07 5.81 0.81
N PHE A 136 -6.43 4.78 0.05
CA PHE A 136 -5.89 3.45 0.20
C PHE A 136 -5.27 2.93 -1.10
N ALA A 137 -4.39 1.95 -0.96
CA ALA A 137 -3.88 1.16 -2.07
C ALA A 137 -4.34 -0.30 -1.95
N ASP A 138 -4.99 -0.80 -3.01
CA ASP A 138 -5.47 -2.17 -3.11
C ASP A 138 -4.43 -3.08 -3.79
N PHE A 139 -4.22 -4.25 -3.22
CA PHE A 139 -3.29 -5.25 -3.72
C PHE A 139 -3.91 -6.63 -3.62
N ALA A 140 -3.85 -7.38 -4.72
CA ALA A 140 -4.26 -8.77 -4.71
C ALA A 140 -3.36 -9.58 -3.77
N ALA A 141 -3.97 -10.49 -3.02
CA ALA A 141 -3.28 -11.33 -2.06
C ALA A 141 -2.21 -12.22 -2.74
N LEU A 142 -1.04 -12.31 -2.11
CA LEU A 142 0.03 -13.22 -2.51
C LEU A 142 -0.01 -14.48 -1.64
N SER A 143 -0.20 -15.64 -2.26
CA SER A 143 -0.27 -16.92 -1.53
C SER A 143 1.05 -17.23 -0.82
N GLY A 144 1.00 -17.37 0.50
CA GLY A 144 2.16 -17.77 1.31
C GLY A 144 3.19 -16.68 1.56
N SER A 145 2.86 -15.42 1.32
CA SER A 145 3.75 -14.29 1.62
C SER A 145 2.97 -13.05 2.08
N GLU A 146 3.65 -12.18 2.81
CA GLU A 146 3.13 -10.88 3.24
C GLU A 146 3.84 -9.76 2.49
N LEU A 147 3.05 -8.79 2.01
CA LEU A 147 3.58 -7.56 1.43
C LEU A 147 3.94 -6.56 2.52
N ARG A 148 5.06 -5.87 2.34
CA ARG A 148 5.57 -4.82 3.24
C ARG A 148 5.87 -3.57 2.42
N MET A 149 5.38 -2.42 2.87
CA MET A 149 5.62 -1.15 2.19
C MET A 149 7.04 -0.68 2.48
N VAL A 150 7.76 -0.33 1.42
CA VAL A 150 9.13 0.18 1.52
C VAL A 150 9.16 1.67 1.28
N GLY A 151 8.40 2.18 0.33
CA GLY A 151 8.37 3.62 0.12
C GLY A 151 7.40 4.09 -0.94
N LEU A 152 7.17 5.40 -0.92
CA LEU A 152 6.50 6.17 -1.96
C LEU A 152 7.54 6.95 -2.73
N TRP A 153 7.46 6.92 -4.06
CA TRP A 153 8.47 7.48 -4.93
C TRP A 153 7.86 8.20 -6.13
N GLY A 154 8.68 8.96 -6.83
CA GLY A 154 8.35 9.63 -8.07
C GLY A 154 9.64 9.98 -8.80
N ASP A 155 9.58 10.05 -10.13
CA ASP A 155 10.74 10.34 -10.98
C ASP A 155 10.52 11.60 -11.84
N GLU A 156 11.51 11.97 -12.66
CA GLU A 156 11.42 13.15 -13.52
C GLU A 156 10.29 13.08 -14.57
N HIS A 157 9.84 11.87 -14.93
CA HIS A 157 8.78 11.63 -15.91
C HIS A 157 7.40 11.53 -15.24
N ALA A 158 7.36 11.02 -14.00
CA ALA A 158 6.17 10.81 -13.20
C ALA A 158 6.44 11.23 -11.75
N PRO A 159 6.48 12.55 -11.48
CA PRO A 159 6.67 13.04 -10.12
C PRO A 159 5.51 12.63 -9.23
N TRP A 160 5.78 12.45 -7.94
CA TRP A 160 4.69 12.38 -6.97
C TRP A 160 4.14 13.77 -6.71
N PHE A 161 2.84 13.85 -6.46
CA PHE A 161 2.19 15.10 -6.08
C PHE A 161 0.88 14.86 -5.33
N ILE A 162 0.45 15.90 -4.63
CA ILE A 162 -0.90 16.09 -4.14
C ILE A 162 -1.39 17.46 -4.63
N ASP A 163 -2.61 17.50 -5.12
CA ASP A 163 -3.30 18.69 -5.60
C ASP A 163 -4.67 18.77 -4.91
N ALA A 164 -4.82 19.76 -4.04
CA ALA A 164 -6.01 20.11 -3.28
C ALA A 164 -6.10 21.64 -3.22
N PRO A 165 -6.60 22.30 -4.29
CA PRO A 165 -6.52 23.76 -4.46
C PRO A 165 -7.13 24.59 -3.32
N GLY A 166 -8.04 24.00 -2.53
CA GLY A 166 -8.62 24.62 -1.33
C GLY A 166 -7.73 24.60 -0.09
N GLY A 167 -6.55 23.97 -0.16
CA GLY A 167 -5.67 23.74 0.97
C GLY A 167 -6.08 22.54 1.81
N LEU A 168 -5.11 22.02 2.56
CA LEU A 168 -5.25 20.88 3.45
C LEU A 168 -5.20 21.32 4.91
N TYR A 169 -6.13 20.79 5.70
CA TYR A 169 -6.09 20.93 7.14
C TYR A 169 -4.97 20.09 7.74
N VAL A 170 -4.08 20.72 8.51
CA VAL A 170 -3.05 20.06 9.30
C VAL A 170 -3.16 20.55 10.74
N SER A 171 -3.37 19.61 11.66
CA SER A 171 -3.40 19.92 13.09
C SER A 171 -2.05 20.42 13.58
N ALA A 172 -2.06 21.33 14.55
CA ALA A 172 -0.83 21.76 15.23
C ALA A 172 -0.11 20.62 15.98
N PHE A 173 -0.79 19.49 16.18
CA PHE A 173 -0.25 18.30 16.86
C PHE A 173 0.22 17.21 15.89
N SER A 174 0.04 17.36 14.58
CA SER A 174 0.38 16.31 13.62
C SER A 174 1.75 16.48 12.96
N ALA A 175 2.47 17.57 13.23
CA ALA A 175 3.82 17.79 12.73
C ALA A 175 4.73 18.38 13.81
N ALA A 176 6.02 18.02 13.78
CA ALA A 176 6.99 18.50 14.77
C ALA A 176 7.36 19.99 14.60
N ASN A 177 7.38 20.50 13.36
CA ASN A 177 7.63 21.90 12.99
C ASN A 177 7.25 22.18 11.52
N GLU A 178 7.53 23.40 11.03
CA GLU A 178 7.18 23.85 9.67
C GLU A 178 7.91 23.13 8.52
N ASP A 179 8.96 22.38 8.82
CA ASP A 179 9.77 21.66 7.84
C ASP A 179 9.47 20.15 7.80
N ALA A 180 8.70 19.64 8.76
CA ALA A 180 8.33 18.23 8.86
C ALA A 180 6.97 17.97 8.20
N LEU A 181 6.88 16.86 7.46
CA LEU A 181 5.57 16.40 7.00
C LEU A 181 4.67 16.04 8.18
N PRO A 182 3.36 16.28 8.05
CA PRO A 182 2.40 15.76 9.00
C PRO A 182 2.50 14.24 9.05
N SER A 183 2.72 13.71 10.25
CA SER A 183 2.87 12.29 10.51
C SER A 183 1.64 11.76 11.23
N GLN A 184 1.23 10.59 10.77
CA GLN A 184 0.20 9.77 11.38
C GLN A 184 0.67 9.06 12.66
N GLU A 185 1.81 9.42 13.25
CA GLU A 185 2.19 8.98 14.60
C GLU A 185 2.02 10.08 15.67
N LEU A 186 1.70 11.32 15.26
CA LEU A 186 1.52 12.48 16.14
C LEU A 186 0.05 12.90 16.49
N ILE A 187 -0.94 12.66 15.63
CA ILE A 187 -2.42 12.68 15.89
C ILE A 187 -2.88 11.70 16.99
N ASN A 188 -2.63 12.04 18.25
CA ASN A 188 -2.95 11.18 19.40
C ASN A 188 -4.46 11.14 19.74
N PRO A 189 -5.10 9.94 19.81
CA PRO A 189 -6.51 9.78 20.16
C PRO A 189 -6.92 10.35 21.52
N LEU A 190 -5.98 10.50 22.47
CA LEU A 190 -6.24 11.14 23.77
C LEU A 190 -6.75 12.58 23.64
N PHE A 191 -6.47 13.25 22.52
CA PHE A 191 -6.93 14.61 22.27
C PHE A 191 -8.35 14.68 21.74
N PHE A 192 -8.93 13.62 21.17
CA PHE A 192 -10.21 13.71 20.43
C PHE A 192 -11.38 14.15 21.32
N SER A 193 -11.34 13.79 22.61
CA SER A 193 -12.35 14.22 23.57
C SER A 193 -12.39 15.74 23.83
N ALA A 194 -11.26 16.42 23.67
CA ALA A 194 -11.14 17.86 23.90
C ALA A 194 -10.99 18.68 22.61
N LEU A 195 -10.43 18.06 21.57
CA LEU A 195 -10.10 18.63 20.28
C LEU A 195 -10.44 17.58 19.19
N PRO A 196 -11.72 17.34 18.91
CA PRO A 196 -12.16 16.30 17.97
C PRO A 196 -11.65 16.55 16.54
N GLN A 197 -11.40 17.81 16.17
CA GLN A 197 -10.87 18.16 14.85
C GLN A 197 -9.48 17.57 14.58
N VAL A 198 -8.73 17.20 15.63
CA VAL A 198 -7.37 16.66 15.50
C VAL A 198 -7.38 15.35 14.69
N GLU A 199 -8.41 14.51 14.86
CA GLU A 199 -8.61 13.24 14.13
C GLU A 199 -8.54 13.40 12.60
N PHE A 200 -8.99 14.56 12.11
CA PHE A 200 -9.10 14.85 10.69
C PHE A 200 -7.88 15.56 10.13
N SER A 201 -6.74 15.60 10.83
CA SER A 201 -5.51 16.14 10.26
C SER A 201 -5.08 15.36 9.03
N SER A 202 -4.60 16.08 8.01
CA SER A 202 -4.07 15.49 6.79
C SER A 202 -2.67 14.92 7.01
N PHE A 203 -2.34 13.83 6.33
CA PHE A 203 -1.02 13.17 6.30
C PHE A 203 -0.91 12.26 5.06
N TRP A 204 0.33 11.92 4.68
CA TRP A 204 0.62 10.93 3.64
C TRP A 204 1.68 9.96 4.19
N THR A 205 1.39 8.66 4.17
CA THR A 205 2.17 7.64 4.88
C THR A 205 2.53 6.44 4.01
N VAL A 206 3.52 5.67 4.46
CA VAL A 206 3.85 4.30 3.99
C VAL A 206 3.35 3.22 4.96
N GLY A 207 2.70 3.64 6.05
CA GLY A 207 2.12 2.83 7.12
C GLY A 207 2.21 3.61 8.43
N ASP A 208 1.06 3.96 9.06
CA ASP A 208 0.88 4.08 10.54
C ASP A 208 -0.50 4.65 10.98
N MET A 209 -1.62 3.91 10.94
CA MET A 209 -2.94 4.38 11.43
C MET A 209 -3.21 4.28 12.95
N TRP A 210 -2.20 4.52 13.79
CA TRP A 210 -2.22 4.55 15.28
C TRP A 210 -2.15 3.21 16.02
N GLU A 211 -0.94 2.75 16.41
CA GLU A 211 -0.73 1.96 17.63
C GLU A 211 0.56 2.29 18.41
N GLY A 212 0.42 2.41 19.74
CA GLY A 212 1.47 2.23 20.75
C GLY A 212 2.46 3.39 20.99
N PRO A 213 2.93 3.63 22.25
CA PRO A 213 4.04 4.56 22.47
C PRO A 213 5.28 4.02 21.75
N ALA A 214 5.96 4.89 20.98
CA ALA A 214 7.23 4.60 20.34
C ALA A 214 8.15 3.82 21.28
N THR A 215 8.40 2.55 20.95
CA THR A 215 9.48 1.78 21.57
C THR A 215 10.68 1.81 20.63
N VAL A 216 11.85 1.40 21.11
CA VAL A 216 13.07 1.32 20.29
C VAL A 216 12.92 0.32 19.11
N GLU A 217 11.83 -0.45 19.08
CA GLU A 217 11.54 -1.51 18.10
C GLU A 217 10.40 -1.17 17.11
N THR A 218 9.80 0.03 17.15
CA THR A 218 8.76 0.42 16.16
C THR A 218 9.40 0.87 14.84
N PRO A 219 8.88 0.45 13.67
CA PRO A 219 9.29 0.99 12.39
C PRO A 219 9.16 2.52 12.42
N TYR A 220 10.18 3.26 11.96
CA TYR A 220 10.08 4.71 11.78
C TYR A 220 10.14 5.02 10.29
N THR A 221 9.35 6.00 9.84
CA THR A 221 9.40 6.47 8.46
C THR A 221 10.49 7.54 8.34
N LEU A 222 11.46 7.33 7.44
CA LEU A 222 12.37 8.37 7.01
C LEU A 222 11.63 9.31 6.05
N THR A 223 11.31 10.49 6.56
CA THR A 223 10.86 11.63 5.76
C THR A 223 11.94 12.70 5.76
N ARG A 224 12.06 13.46 4.66
CA ARG A 224 12.94 14.63 4.67
C ARG A 224 12.27 15.75 5.43
N MET A 225 13.08 16.47 6.20
CA MET A 225 12.73 17.80 6.66
C MET A 225 13.32 18.80 5.67
N ALA A 226 12.48 19.62 5.05
CA ALA A 226 12.91 20.68 4.15
C ALA A 226 12.22 22.01 4.49
N PRO A 227 12.91 23.15 4.29
CA PRO A 227 12.35 24.47 4.54
C PRO A 227 10.94 24.65 3.94
N GLY A 228 9.94 24.83 4.81
CA GLY A 228 8.55 25.10 4.41
C GLY A 228 7.79 23.91 3.82
N GLN A 229 8.28 22.69 3.97
CA GLN A 229 7.63 21.48 3.44
C GLN A 229 6.21 21.28 3.99
N ARG A 230 6.00 21.51 5.30
CA ARG A 230 4.66 21.45 5.90
C ARG A 230 3.73 22.49 5.28
N LEU A 231 4.25 23.70 5.06
CA LEU A 231 3.47 24.82 4.49
C LEU A 231 3.07 24.53 3.05
N ALA A 232 3.95 23.89 2.26
CA ALA A 232 3.62 23.48 0.90
C ALA A 232 2.52 22.40 0.89
N PHE A 233 2.61 21.43 1.80
CA PHE A 233 1.56 20.41 1.97
C PHE A 233 0.23 21.04 2.42
N GLU A 234 0.23 21.93 3.41
CA GLU A 234 -0.96 22.68 3.86
C GLU A 234 -1.59 23.53 2.74
N ALA A 235 -0.77 24.08 1.85
CA ALA A 235 -1.27 24.85 0.71
C ALA A 235 -2.01 23.98 -0.32
N GLY A 236 -1.83 22.65 -0.27
CA GLY A 236 -2.50 21.70 -1.16
C GLY A 236 -1.90 21.59 -2.56
N GLU A 237 -0.82 22.32 -2.88
CA GLU A 237 -0.09 22.19 -4.15
C GLU A 237 1.34 21.74 -3.84
N TRP A 238 1.53 20.43 -3.60
CA TRP A 238 2.83 19.89 -3.18
C TRP A 238 3.29 18.75 -4.07
N SER A 239 4.51 18.87 -4.62
CA SER A 239 5.03 17.94 -5.62
C SER A 239 6.56 17.85 -5.62
N SER A 240 7.10 16.67 -5.92
CA SER A 240 8.51 16.50 -6.23
C SER A 240 8.94 17.23 -7.50
N ALA A 241 8.04 17.62 -8.40
CA ALA A 241 8.39 18.37 -9.62
C ALA A 241 9.16 19.66 -9.30
N SER A 242 8.85 20.29 -8.16
CA SER A 242 9.57 21.46 -7.65
C SER A 242 11.02 21.17 -7.22
N ALA A 243 11.35 19.89 -7.03
CA ALA A 243 12.63 19.34 -6.64
C ALA A 243 13.12 18.29 -7.65
N SER A 244 12.99 18.59 -8.96
CA SER A 244 13.43 17.78 -10.12
C SER A 244 12.54 16.60 -10.53
N GLY A 245 11.46 16.34 -9.80
CA GLY A 245 10.54 15.24 -10.02
C GLY A 245 11.00 13.92 -9.40
N SER A 246 12.31 13.66 -9.38
CA SER A 246 12.92 12.48 -8.76
C SER A 246 13.06 12.60 -7.24
N GLY A 247 12.51 11.63 -6.53
CA GLY A 247 12.72 11.47 -5.10
C GLY A 247 11.72 10.56 -4.41
N MET A 248 12.11 10.12 -3.22
CA MET A 248 11.23 9.45 -2.28
C MET A 248 10.36 10.48 -1.57
N LEU A 249 9.08 10.20 -1.43
CA LEU A 249 8.17 10.96 -0.59
C LEU A 249 8.30 10.50 0.87
N ALA A 250 8.29 9.19 1.07
CA ALA A 250 8.38 8.54 2.38
C ALA A 250 9.05 7.18 2.18
N VAL A 251 9.93 6.81 3.12
CA VAL A 251 10.63 5.53 3.10
C VAL A 251 10.52 4.89 4.46
N ALA A 252 10.14 3.62 4.49
CA ALA A 252 10.27 2.81 5.68
C ALA A 252 11.76 2.69 6.07
N ALA A 253 12.11 2.96 7.32
CA ALA A 253 13.48 2.72 7.81
C ALA A 253 13.81 1.23 8.00
N SER A 254 12.86 0.36 7.65
CA SER A 254 13.03 -1.08 7.65
C SER A 254 12.15 -1.70 6.56
N ILE A 255 12.68 -2.65 5.81
CA ILE A 255 11.90 -3.54 4.94
C ILE A 255 10.80 -4.32 5.68
N TRP A 256 10.84 -4.37 7.01
CA TRP A 256 9.83 -5.02 7.87
C TRP A 256 8.74 -4.07 8.34
N ASN A 257 8.59 -2.89 7.72
CA ASN A 257 7.56 -1.95 8.13
C ASN A 257 6.16 -2.56 8.03
N ASP A 258 5.40 -2.38 9.10
CA ASP A 258 4.03 -2.86 9.16
C ASP A 258 3.15 -2.02 8.24
N ARG A 259 2.33 -2.75 7.50
CA ARG A 259 1.26 -2.15 6.73
C ARG A 259 0.08 -1.97 7.66
N VAL A 260 -0.47 -0.76 7.70
CA VAL A 260 -1.79 -0.62 8.31
C VAL A 260 -2.84 -0.97 7.30
N VAL A 261 -3.37 -2.17 7.51
CA VAL A 261 -4.46 -2.73 6.73
C VAL A 261 -5.74 -2.43 7.49
N VAL A 262 -6.61 -1.66 6.86
CA VAL A 262 -8.00 -1.50 7.30
C VAL A 262 -8.80 -2.22 6.27
N ASP A 263 -9.50 -3.26 6.69
CA ASP A 263 -10.51 -3.84 5.83
C ASP A 263 -9.90 -4.30 4.47
N GLY A 264 -8.77 -5.03 4.57
CA GLY A 264 -8.00 -5.54 3.43
C GLY A 264 -7.18 -4.50 2.65
N LEU A 265 -7.42 -3.21 2.89
CA LEU A 265 -6.84 -2.10 2.16
C LEU A 265 -5.72 -1.39 2.92
N HIS A 266 -4.72 -0.91 2.19
CA HIS A 266 -3.55 -0.30 2.78
C HIS A 266 -3.74 1.19 2.90
N VAL A 267 -3.69 1.73 4.11
CA VAL A 267 -3.84 3.17 4.33
C VAL A 267 -2.62 3.89 3.78
N MET A 268 -2.87 4.82 2.87
CA MET A 268 -1.83 5.61 2.20
C MET A 268 -1.89 7.08 2.61
N GLY A 269 -3.04 7.58 3.05
CA GLY A 269 -3.14 8.94 3.55
C GLY A 269 -4.53 9.32 3.99
N GLN A 270 -4.62 10.47 4.64
CA GLN A 270 -5.86 11.17 4.91
C GLN A 270 -5.69 12.62 4.49
N PHE A 271 -6.70 13.18 3.84
CA PHE A 271 -6.64 14.52 3.27
C PHE A 271 -7.94 15.25 3.58
N THR A 272 -7.84 16.26 4.43
CA THR A 272 -8.99 17.12 4.78
C THR A 272 -8.89 18.42 4.02
N VAL A 273 -9.69 18.52 2.95
CA VAL A 273 -9.75 19.69 2.06
C VAL A 273 -10.60 20.78 2.70
N LEU A 274 -10.05 22.00 2.80
CA LEU A 274 -10.67 23.11 3.53
C LEU A 274 -11.73 23.88 2.72
N ASP A 275 -11.54 24.01 1.40
CA ASP A 275 -12.45 24.69 0.48
C ASP A 275 -12.56 23.90 -0.83
N GLY A 276 -13.74 23.89 -1.44
CA GLY A 276 -14.03 23.01 -2.58
C GLY A 276 -14.04 21.52 -2.22
N GLN A 277 -13.98 20.67 -3.24
CA GLN A 277 -14.02 19.20 -3.09
C GLN A 277 -12.90 18.50 -3.85
N ASP A 278 -12.07 19.26 -4.55
CA ASP A 278 -11.07 18.71 -5.47
C ASP A 278 -9.87 18.17 -4.68
N LEU A 279 -9.57 16.90 -4.93
CA LEU A 279 -8.39 16.21 -4.45
C LEU A 279 -7.89 15.29 -5.57
N SER A 280 -6.63 15.41 -5.91
CA SER A 280 -5.96 14.46 -6.80
C SER A 280 -4.50 14.31 -6.38
N GLY A 281 -3.87 13.25 -6.86
CA GLY A 281 -2.47 13.03 -6.60
C GLY A 281 -1.92 11.86 -7.38
N GLN A 282 -0.66 11.57 -7.15
CA GLN A 282 0.06 10.49 -7.79
C GLN A 282 1.28 10.13 -6.94
N ALA A 283 1.62 8.84 -6.85
CA ALA A 283 2.91 8.36 -6.38
C ALA A 283 3.17 6.95 -6.89
N GLY A 284 4.43 6.62 -7.13
CA GLY A 284 4.88 5.23 -7.27
C GLY A 284 5.05 4.59 -5.91
N MET A 285 5.04 3.26 -5.88
CA MET A 285 5.26 2.49 -4.64
C MET A 285 6.39 1.48 -4.82
N ALA A 286 7.10 1.21 -3.73
CA ALA A 286 8.04 0.11 -3.62
C ALA A 286 7.62 -0.77 -2.45
N LEU A 287 7.57 -2.09 -2.68
CA LEU A 287 7.17 -3.08 -1.68
C LEU A 287 8.11 -4.29 -1.75
N VAL A 288 8.22 -5.01 -0.63
CA VAL A 288 8.81 -6.35 -0.60
C VAL A 288 7.75 -7.38 -0.25
N SER A 289 7.87 -8.57 -0.82
CA SER A 289 7.15 -9.77 -0.41
C SER A 289 8.04 -10.57 0.54
N THR A 290 7.45 -11.12 1.60
CA THR A 290 8.17 -11.71 2.72
C THR A 290 7.51 -13.00 3.18
N ASP A 291 8.28 -13.98 3.70
CA ASP A 291 7.72 -15.23 4.25
C ASP A 291 7.14 -15.09 5.69
N GLY A 292 6.86 -13.85 6.11
CA GLY A 292 6.25 -13.48 7.39
C GLY A 292 6.73 -12.10 7.88
N ALA A 293 6.21 -11.64 9.01
CA ALA A 293 6.44 -10.28 9.51
C ALA A 293 7.90 -9.84 9.67
N HIS A 294 8.79 -10.78 10.00
CA HIS A 294 10.25 -10.57 10.04
C HIS A 294 10.96 -11.70 9.28
N GLY A 295 10.36 -12.09 8.16
CA GLY A 295 10.74 -13.23 7.35
C GLY A 295 12.00 -13.00 6.50
N ASN A 296 12.19 -13.83 5.48
CA ASN A 296 13.12 -13.53 4.40
C ASN A 296 12.40 -12.73 3.32
N VAL A 297 13.11 -11.81 2.68
CA VAL A 297 12.61 -11.15 1.47
C VAL A 297 12.56 -12.18 0.34
N MET A 298 11.37 -12.39 -0.19
CA MET A 298 11.08 -13.35 -1.26
C MET A 298 11.03 -12.70 -2.64
N GLY A 299 10.77 -11.40 -2.70
CA GLY A 299 10.66 -10.67 -3.96
C GLY A 299 10.46 -9.18 -3.75
N PHE A 300 10.83 -8.41 -4.77
CA PHE A 300 10.73 -6.97 -4.78
C PHE A 300 9.71 -6.48 -5.81
N MET A 301 8.77 -5.65 -5.40
CA MET A 301 7.69 -5.14 -6.23
C MET A 301 7.82 -3.63 -6.38
N VAL A 302 7.90 -3.16 -7.62
CA VAL A 302 7.86 -1.74 -7.95
C VAL A 302 6.55 -1.46 -8.68
N VAL A 303 5.77 -0.55 -8.14
CA VAL A 303 4.54 -0.05 -8.74
C VAL A 303 4.85 1.31 -9.34
N PRO A 304 4.63 1.51 -10.67
CA PRO A 304 4.80 2.81 -11.29
C PRO A 304 3.86 3.85 -10.67
N ALA A 305 4.18 5.12 -10.86
CA ALA A 305 3.36 6.20 -10.34
C ALA A 305 2.03 6.29 -11.10
N GLU A 306 0.94 5.94 -10.42
CA GLU A 306 -0.43 5.97 -10.97
C GLU A 306 -1.22 7.11 -10.32
N PRO A 307 -2.02 7.88 -11.08
CA PRO A 307 -2.81 8.97 -10.53
C PRO A 307 -4.06 8.46 -9.80
N PHE A 308 -4.52 9.24 -8.83
CA PHE A 308 -5.85 9.13 -8.22
C PHE A 308 -6.56 10.49 -8.28
N ASP A 309 -7.89 10.46 -8.37
CA ASP A 309 -8.73 11.66 -8.38
C ASP A 309 -10.13 11.35 -7.84
N MET A 310 -10.99 12.36 -7.89
CA MET A 310 -12.37 12.32 -7.40
C MET A 310 -13.37 11.59 -8.33
N SER A 311 -12.91 11.04 -9.46
CA SER A 311 -13.82 10.45 -10.46
C SER A 311 -14.45 9.13 -10.01
N ASN A 312 -13.83 8.44 -9.06
CA ASN A 312 -14.30 7.17 -8.52
C ASN A 312 -14.15 7.14 -6.99
N LEU A 313 -15.00 7.89 -6.30
CA LEU A 313 -15.14 7.78 -4.85
C LEU A 313 -15.84 6.48 -4.50
N GLU A 314 -15.18 5.70 -3.65
CA GLU A 314 -15.69 4.43 -3.17
C GLU A 314 -16.38 4.60 -1.82
N VAL A 315 -17.46 3.85 -1.63
CA VAL A 315 -18.09 3.65 -0.32
C VAL A 315 -17.64 2.29 0.17
N LEU A 316 -16.87 2.29 1.25
CA LEU A 316 -16.36 1.08 1.88
C LEU A 316 -17.44 0.41 2.72
N GLY A 317 -17.51 -0.90 2.63
CA GLY A 317 -18.42 -1.71 3.44
C GLY A 317 -18.52 -3.12 2.89
N CYS A 318 -19.39 -3.94 3.48
CA CYS A 318 -19.63 -5.27 2.96
C CYS A 318 -20.51 -5.23 1.70
N THR A 319 -19.97 -5.73 0.58
CA THR A 319 -20.69 -5.82 -0.70
C THR A 319 -21.36 -7.16 -0.95
N ASP A 320 -21.23 -8.11 -0.02
CA ASP A 320 -21.86 -9.43 -0.13
C ASP A 320 -23.31 -9.36 0.36
N GLU A 321 -24.27 -9.46 -0.57
CA GLU A 321 -25.71 -9.44 -0.28
C GLU A 321 -26.16 -10.55 0.68
N THR A 322 -25.34 -11.58 0.87
CA THR A 322 -25.61 -12.70 1.78
C THR A 322 -24.97 -12.54 3.16
N ALA A 323 -24.30 -11.41 3.43
CA ALA A 323 -23.68 -11.14 4.72
C ALA A 323 -24.61 -10.36 5.67
N ILE A 324 -24.44 -10.57 6.98
CA ILE A 324 -25.24 -9.92 8.04
C ILE A 324 -25.11 -8.39 8.01
N ASN A 325 -23.91 -7.91 7.69
CA ASN A 325 -23.58 -6.49 7.63
C ASN A 325 -23.48 -5.97 6.19
N PHE A 326 -24.21 -6.58 5.25
CA PHE A 326 -24.33 -6.06 3.88
C PHE A 326 -24.72 -4.58 3.89
N ASP A 327 -23.97 -3.77 3.17
CA ASP A 327 -24.26 -2.37 2.95
C ASP A 327 -24.58 -2.14 1.47
N MET A 328 -25.83 -1.76 1.20
CA MET A 328 -26.29 -1.49 -0.17
C MET A 328 -25.69 -0.23 -0.79
N GLU A 329 -25.11 0.66 0.02
CA GLU A 329 -24.39 1.84 -0.44
C GLU A 329 -22.91 1.52 -0.72
N ALA A 330 -22.38 0.41 -0.21
CA ALA A 330 -20.99 0.01 -0.43
C ALA A 330 -20.74 -0.31 -1.90
N THR A 331 -19.76 0.37 -2.49
CA THR A 331 -19.29 0.14 -3.86
C THR A 331 -17.99 -0.66 -3.88
N TYR A 332 -17.34 -0.81 -2.73
CA TYR A 332 -16.06 -1.47 -2.61
C TYR A 332 -16.02 -2.33 -1.35
N SER A 333 -15.70 -3.62 -1.52
CA SER A 333 -15.62 -4.57 -0.41
C SER A 333 -14.41 -4.27 0.44
N ASP A 334 -14.68 -3.96 1.69
CA ASP A 334 -13.68 -3.72 2.72
C ASP A 334 -13.37 -5.06 3.47
N GLY A 335 -13.95 -6.19 3.05
CA GLY A 335 -13.70 -7.46 3.72
C GLY A 335 -14.21 -7.52 5.18
N SER A 336 -14.99 -6.54 5.62
CA SER A 336 -15.71 -6.57 6.91
C SER A 336 -16.90 -7.54 6.90
N CYS A 337 -17.23 -8.13 5.76
CA CYS A 337 -18.36 -9.03 5.59
C CYS A 337 -18.39 -10.15 6.64
N VAL A 338 -19.48 -10.18 7.39
CA VAL A 338 -19.78 -11.20 8.40
C VAL A 338 -20.73 -12.20 7.76
N ALA A 339 -20.20 -13.40 7.50
CA ALA A 339 -20.99 -14.52 7.02
C ALA A 339 -22.10 -14.88 8.03
N CYS A 340 -23.24 -15.33 7.51
CA CYS A 340 -24.36 -15.76 8.33
C CYS A 340 -24.07 -17.13 8.97
N ASP A 341 -24.74 -17.40 10.09
CA ASP A 341 -24.62 -18.71 10.72
C ASP A 341 -25.06 -19.80 9.74
N ALA A 342 -24.40 -20.96 9.76
CA ALA A 342 -24.75 -22.04 8.86
C ALA A 342 -26.23 -22.41 9.00
N GLY A 343 -27.00 -22.28 7.91
CA GLY A 343 -28.45 -22.51 7.87
C GLY A 343 -29.32 -21.28 8.13
N ASP A 344 -28.76 -20.13 8.50
CA ASP A 344 -29.45 -18.84 8.53
C ASP A 344 -29.21 -18.15 7.18
N LEU A 345 -30.07 -18.43 6.21
CA LEU A 345 -29.93 -18.04 4.81
C LEU A 345 -30.47 -16.65 4.51
N ASP A 346 -31.29 -16.07 5.40
CA ASP A 346 -31.72 -14.67 5.31
C ASP A 346 -31.12 -13.76 6.40
N CYS A 347 -30.26 -14.32 7.24
CA CYS A 347 -29.38 -13.62 8.17
C CYS A 347 -30.15 -12.83 9.25
N ASP A 348 -31.35 -13.31 9.62
CA ASP A 348 -32.19 -12.68 10.64
C ASP A 348 -31.84 -13.14 12.07
N GLY A 349 -30.86 -14.04 12.20
CA GLY A 349 -30.42 -14.66 13.45
C GLY A 349 -31.28 -15.84 13.89
N VAL A 350 -32.21 -16.33 13.05
CA VAL A 350 -33.15 -17.39 13.37
C VAL A 350 -33.27 -18.40 12.22
N ILE A 351 -32.70 -19.59 12.42
CA ILE A 351 -32.88 -20.72 11.49
C ILE A 351 -34.31 -21.27 11.57
N GLY A 352 -35.12 -20.97 10.57
CA GLY A 352 -36.54 -21.29 10.50
C GLY A 352 -37.12 -21.46 9.10
N VAL A 353 -38.43 -21.17 8.97
CA VAL A 353 -39.16 -21.41 7.72
C VAL A 353 -38.70 -20.47 6.61
N SER A 354 -38.25 -19.27 6.95
CA SER A 354 -37.75 -18.29 5.98
C SER A 354 -36.52 -18.85 5.25
N ASP A 355 -35.56 -19.41 5.99
CA ASP A 355 -34.37 -20.07 5.44
C ASP A 355 -34.72 -21.29 4.61
N LEU A 356 -35.69 -22.09 5.05
CA LEU A 356 -36.14 -23.23 4.27
C LEU A 356 -36.74 -22.79 2.92
N LEU A 357 -37.43 -21.65 2.88
CA LEU A 357 -37.93 -21.10 1.62
C LEU A 357 -36.78 -20.60 0.74
N GLY A 358 -35.74 -20.00 1.34
CA GLY A 358 -34.49 -19.63 0.66
C GLY A 358 -33.81 -20.85 0.02
N LEU A 359 -33.53 -21.88 0.81
CA LEU A 359 -32.91 -23.13 0.34
C LEU A 359 -33.74 -23.80 -0.77
N LEU A 360 -35.07 -23.82 -0.61
CA LEU A 360 -35.97 -24.40 -1.61
C LEU A 360 -36.01 -23.61 -2.93
N ALA A 361 -35.68 -22.31 -2.92
CA ALA A 361 -35.55 -21.52 -4.13
C ALA A 361 -34.36 -22.00 -5.00
N ASP A 362 -33.29 -22.48 -4.36
CA ASP A 362 -32.08 -22.98 -5.01
C ASP A 362 -32.07 -24.50 -5.22
N PHE A 363 -33.13 -25.20 -4.81
CA PHE A 363 -33.20 -26.66 -4.89
C PHE A 363 -32.99 -27.19 -6.32
N GLY A 364 -32.02 -28.10 -6.47
CA GLY A 364 -31.60 -28.66 -7.75
C GLY A 364 -30.46 -27.89 -8.43
N CYS A 365 -29.91 -26.86 -7.77
CA CYS A 365 -28.64 -26.27 -8.18
C CYS A 365 -27.51 -27.33 -8.14
N ALA A 366 -26.59 -27.28 -9.11
CA ALA A 366 -25.57 -28.32 -9.33
C ALA A 366 -24.14 -27.77 -9.54
N SER A 367 -23.94 -26.47 -9.31
CA SER A 367 -22.62 -25.80 -9.32
C SER A 367 -22.78 -24.38 -8.76
N ASP A 368 -21.85 -23.94 -7.93
CA ASP A 368 -21.78 -22.58 -7.36
C ASP A 368 -23.08 -22.16 -6.65
N CYS A 369 -23.62 -23.04 -5.80
CA CYS A 369 -24.94 -22.87 -5.18
C CYS A 369 -24.95 -21.99 -3.92
N GLY A 370 -23.86 -21.26 -3.66
CA GLY A 370 -23.75 -20.31 -2.55
C GLY A 370 -24.00 -20.93 -1.19
N ALA A 371 -24.61 -20.15 -0.29
CA ALA A 371 -24.91 -20.54 1.09
C ALA A 371 -25.95 -21.67 1.22
N SER A 372 -26.70 -21.98 0.16
CA SER A 372 -27.73 -23.03 0.15
C SER A 372 -27.16 -24.45 0.09
N ASP A 373 -25.90 -24.63 -0.31
CA ASP A 373 -25.14 -25.89 -0.27
C ASP A 373 -24.46 -26.03 1.10
N LEU A 374 -25.19 -26.60 2.06
CA LEU A 374 -24.80 -26.62 3.46
C LEU A 374 -23.75 -27.70 3.77
N ASP A 375 -23.69 -28.78 2.98
CA ASP A 375 -22.69 -29.84 3.13
C ASP A 375 -21.47 -29.71 2.20
N GLN A 376 -21.48 -28.68 1.35
CA GLN A 376 -20.41 -28.29 0.43
C GLN A 376 -20.08 -29.40 -0.58
N ASP A 377 -21.09 -30.16 -1.01
CA ASP A 377 -20.95 -31.22 -2.03
C ASP A 377 -21.00 -30.68 -3.47
N GLY A 378 -21.28 -29.39 -3.62
CA GLY A 378 -21.41 -28.68 -4.89
C GLY A 378 -22.84 -28.65 -5.44
N SER A 379 -23.84 -29.10 -4.69
CA SER A 379 -25.24 -29.16 -5.12
C SER A 379 -26.23 -28.87 -4.00
N VAL A 380 -27.39 -28.32 -4.33
CA VAL A 380 -28.50 -28.13 -3.37
C VAL A 380 -29.52 -29.21 -3.60
N ASN A 381 -29.59 -30.17 -2.68
CA ASN A 381 -30.45 -31.33 -2.77
C ASN A 381 -31.13 -31.67 -1.44
N VAL A 382 -31.61 -32.91 -1.29
CA VAL A 382 -32.31 -33.34 -0.08
C VAL A 382 -31.38 -33.36 1.14
N ALA A 383 -30.08 -33.56 0.94
CA ALA A 383 -29.08 -33.52 2.00
C ALA A 383 -29.06 -32.15 2.69
N ASP A 384 -29.06 -31.06 1.92
CA ASP A 384 -29.08 -29.69 2.44
C ASP A 384 -30.37 -29.37 3.18
N ILE A 385 -31.53 -29.78 2.65
CA ILE A 385 -32.82 -29.63 3.36
C ILE A 385 -32.75 -30.32 4.73
N LEU A 386 -32.21 -31.54 4.78
CA LEU A 386 -32.10 -32.28 6.03
C LEU A 386 -31.06 -31.65 6.97
N GLY A 387 -29.98 -31.10 6.43
CA GLY A 387 -28.98 -30.30 7.14
C GLY A 387 -29.63 -29.09 7.82
N LEU A 388 -30.34 -28.26 7.06
CA LEU A 388 -31.06 -27.10 7.55
C LEU A 388 -32.08 -27.46 8.63
N LEU A 389 -32.92 -28.48 8.39
CA LEU A 389 -33.94 -28.92 9.35
C LEU A 389 -33.35 -29.46 10.65
N SER A 390 -32.09 -29.91 10.63
CA SER A 390 -31.38 -30.33 11.85
C SER A 390 -30.95 -29.15 12.73
N LEU A 391 -30.88 -27.95 12.15
CA LEU A 391 -30.46 -26.70 12.79
C LEU A 391 -31.64 -25.80 13.20
N PHE A 392 -32.88 -26.18 12.85
CA PHE A 392 -34.09 -25.43 13.21
C PHE A 392 -34.18 -25.17 14.72
N VAL A 393 -34.17 -23.89 15.07
CA VAL A 393 -34.40 -23.42 16.45
C VAL A 393 -35.75 -22.72 16.44
N GLY A 394 -36.82 -23.52 16.52
CA GLY A 394 -38.21 -23.05 16.37
C GLY A 394 -38.72 -22.14 17.49
#